data_AF-A0A6N8EAE2-F1
#
_entry.id   AF-A0A6N8EAE2-F1
#
_cell.length_a   1.000
_cell.length_b   1.000
_cell.length_c   1.000
_cell.angle_alpha   90.00
_cell.angle_beta   90.00
_cell.angle_gamma   90.00
#
_symmetry.space_group_name_H-M   'P 1'
#
loop_
_entity.id
_entity.type
_entity.pdbx_description
1 polymer ?
#
loop_
_entity_poly.entity_id
_entity_poly.type
_entity_poly.pdbx_seq_one_letter_code
_entity_poly.pdbx_strand_id
1 'polypeptide(L)' 'MITGIVGQAGWMGMQRGMDGLSQNASEIASLNVNSAGGASVSDISAPLVEQGENLRQVEASAKVLQSSTEAFDHLIDILA' A
#
# COMPACT_ATOMS: atom_id res chain seq x y z
N MET A 1 -4.01 -20.31 -14.58
CA MET A 1 -4.15 -20.32 -13.10
C MET A 1 -3.13 -19.43 -12.39
N ILE A 2 -1.85 -19.42 -12.79
CA ILE A 2 -0.80 -18.62 -12.11
C ILE A 2 -1.11 -17.12 -12.09
N THR A 3 -1.52 -16.55 -13.21
CA THR A 3 -1.75 -15.10 -13.33
C THR A 3 -2.95 -14.60 -12.50
N GLY A 4 -3.98 -15.43 -12.31
CA GLY A 4 -5.11 -15.09 -11.43
C GLY A 4 -4.72 -15.04 -9.95
N ILE A 5 -3.81 -15.92 -9.52
CA ILE A 5 -3.30 -15.97 -8.15
C ILE A 5 -2.40 -14.75 -7.88
N VAL A 6 -1.55 -14.37 -8.84
CA VAL A 6 -0.66 -13.20 -8.72
C VAL A 6 -1.47 -11.89 -8.71
N GLY A 7 -2.49 -11.78 -9.57
CA GLY A 7 -3.40 -10.63 -9.55
C GLY A 7 -4.14 -10.48 -8.22
N GLN A 8 -4.65 -11.58 -7.67
CA GLN A 8 -5.34 -11.56 -6.37
C GLN A 8 -4.39 -11.14 -5.23
N ALA A 9 -3.15 -11.62 -5.24
CA ALA A 9 -2.14 -11.25 -4.25
C ALA A 9 -1.78 -9.75 -4.32
N GLY A 10 -1.63 -9.21 -5.54
CA GLY A 10 -1.44 -7.78 -5.77
C GLY A 10 -2.64 -6.96 -5.23
N TRP A 11 -3.86 -7.36 -5.55
CA TRP A 11 -5.05 -6.68 -5.04
C TRP A 11 -5.13 -6.66 -3.50
N MET A 12 -4.94 -7.82 -2.87
CA MET A 12 -4.95 -7.92 -1.40
C MET A 12 -3.81 -7.15 -0.73
N GLY A 13 -2.64 -7.06 -1.38
CA GLY A 13 -1.52 -6.25 -0.91
C GLY A 13 -1.84 -4.76 -0.97
N MET A 14 -2.45 -4.32 -2.07
CA MET A 14 -2.87 -2.94 -2.27
C MET A 14 -3.93 -2.51 -1.24
N GLN A 15 -4.95 -3.34 -1.03
CA GLN A 15 -6.00 -3.06 -0.05
C GLN A 15 -5.42 -2.90 1.36
N ARG A 16 -4.56 -3.84 1.79
CA ARG A 16 -3.90 -3.76 3.10
C ARG A 16 -3.04 -2.51 3.26
N GLY A 17 -2.29 -2.14 2.22
CA GLY A 17 -1.50 -0.90 2.24
C GLY A 17 -2.37 0.35 2.36
N MET A 18 -3.51 0.41 1.65
CA MET A 18 -4.45 1.54 1.78
C MET A 18 -5.10 1.61 3.16
N ASP A 19 -5.49 0.47 3.73
CA ASP A 19 -6.06 0.41 5.08
C ASP A 19 -5.04 0.92 6.11
N GLY A 20 -3.77 0.51 5.99
CA GLY A 20 -2.67 1.00 6.83
C GLY A 20 -2.42 2.50 6.66
N LEU A 21 -2.39 3.02 5.43
CA LEU A 21 -2.27 4.46 5.16
C LEU A 21 -3.39 5.26 5.85
N SER A 22 -4.64 4.77 5.77
CA SER A 22 -5.79 5.40 6.43
C SER A 22 -5.63 5.39 7.95
N GLN A 23 -5.15 4.29 8.52
CA GLN A 23 -4.90 4.18 9.95
C GLN A 23 -3.80 5.14 10.41
N ASN A 24 -2.65 5.16 9.73
CA ASN A 24 -1.56 6.07 10.07
C ASN A 24 -1.99 7.54 9.94
N ALA A 25 -2.78 7.89 8.93
CA ALA A 25 -3.31 9.25 8.79
C ALA A 25 -4.22 9.64 9.97
N SER A 26 -5.08 8.72 10.44
CA SER A 26 -5.90 8.94 11.62
C SER A 26 -5.06 9.10 12.89
N GLU A 27 -4.03 8.29 13.07
CA GLU A 27 -3.12 8.37 14.22
C GLU A 27 -2.36 9.71 14.23
N ILE A 28 -1.77 10.11 13.10
CA ILE A 28 -1.08 11.40 12.94
C ILE A 28 -2.03 12.57 13.25
N ALA A 29 -3.26 12.53 12.71
CA ALA A 29 -4.26 13.56 12.99
C ALA A 29 -4.63 13.61 14.49
N SER A 30 -4.77 12.46 15.14
CA SER A 30 -5.10 12.37 16.57
C SER A 30 -3.99 12.92 17.47
N LEU A 31 -2.73 12.72 17.11
CA LEU A 31 -1.57 13.30 17.81
C LEU A 31 -1.61 14.83 17.74
N ASN A 32 -2.01 15.39 16.60
CA ASN A 32 -2.14 16.84 16.44
C ASN A 32 -3.32 17.43 17.24
N VAL A 33 -4.44 16.69 17.36
CA VAL A 33 -5.64 17.14 18.10
C VAL A 33 -5.46 17.04 19.62
N ASN A 34 -4.76 16.02 20.13
CA ASN A 34 -4.54 15.81 21.57
C ASN A 34 -3.36 16.63 22.13
N SER A 35 -2.67 17.41 21.30
CA SER A 35 -1.45 18.15 21.64
C SER A 35 -1.64 19.40 22.53
N ALA A 36 -2.70 19.47 23.35
CA ALA A 36 -2.79 20.48 24.41
C ALA A 36 -1.59 20.43 25.39
N GLY A 37 -0.79 19.36 25.37
CA GLY A 37 0.52 19.22 26.04
C GLY A 37 1.73 18.93 25.14
N GLY A 38 1.57 18.97 23.81
CA GLY A 38 2.63 18.74 22.81
C GLY A 38 2.96 17.27 22.55
N ALA A 39 2.58 16.73 21.40
CA ALA A 39 3.12 15.46 20.89
C ALA A 39 4.65 15.60 20.69
N SER A 40 5.43 14.64 21.19
CA SER A 40 6.87 14.66 20.97
C SER A 40 7.19 14.22 19.54
N VAL A 41 8.35 14.64 19.03
CA VAL A 41 8.86 14.17 17.72
C VAL A 41 8.98 12.64 17.68
N SER A 42 9.20 11.99 18.85
CA SER A 42 9.21 10.54 18.94
C SER A 42 7.84 9.93 18.66
N ASP A 43 6.76 10.57 19.13
CA ASP A 43 5.39 10.06 19.00
C ASP A 43 4.89 10.12 17.54
N ILE A 44 5.34 11.11 16.76
CA ILE A 44 4.95 11.26 15.35
C ILE A 44 5.84 10.45 14.40
N SER A 45 7.08 10.14 14.80
CA SER A 45 8.04 9.45 13.92
C SER A 45 7.60 8.04 13.54
N ALA A 46 7.03 7.28 14.47
CA ALA A 46 6.57 5.91 14.23
C ALA A 46 5.46 5.82 13.16
N PRO A 47 4.32 6.54 13.29
CA PRO A 47 3.25 6.45 12.29
C PRO A 47 3.67 7.03 10.93
N LEU A 48 4.65 7.94 10.87
CA LEU A 48 5.20 8.45 9.61
C LEU A 48 6.06 7.40 8.87
N VAL A 49 6.90 6.66 9.60
CA VAL A 49 7.67 5.57 9.01
C VAL A 49 6.74 4.47 8.49
N GLU A 50 5.77 4.08 9.31
CA GLU A 50 4.77 3.08 8.93
C GLU A 50 3.93 3.53 7.72
N GLN A 51 3.53 4.81 7.67
CA GLN A 51 2.87 5.38 6.49
C GLN A 51 3.71 5.20 5.22
N GLY A 52 5.03 5.41 5.31
CA GLY A 52 5.95 5.19 4.19
C GLY A 52 6.12 3.71 3.80
N GLU A 53 5.99 2.78 4.74
CA GLU A 53 5.98 1.34 4.45
C GLU A 53 4.67 0.91 3.77
N ASN A 54 3.54 1.40 4.26
CA ASN A 54 2.22 1.17 3.68
C ASN A 54 2.09 1.76 2.26
N LEU A 55 2.65 2.95 2.01
CA LEU A 55 2.76 3.52 0.66
C LEU A 55 3.53 2.59 -0.28
N ARG A 56 4.72 2.13 0.14
CA ARG A 56 5.54 1.21 -0.65
C ARG A 56 4.84 -0.12 -0.91
N GLN A 57 4.05 -0.61 0.03
CA GLN A 57 3.23 -1.81 -0.14
C GLN A 57 2.17 -1.63 -1.25
N VAL A 58 1.50 -0.47 -1.29
CA VAL A 58 0.55 -0.12 -2.37
C VAL A 58 1.26 -0.05 -3.72
N GLU A 59 2.39 0.65 -3.80
CA GLU A 59 3.18 0.79 -5.03
C GLU A 59 3.68 -0.56 -5.56
N ALA A 60 4.24 -1.39 -4.69
CA ALA A 60 4.72 -2.72 -5.04
C ALA A 60 3.56 -3.61 -5.55
N SER A 61 2.41 -3.53 -4.89
CA SER A 61 1.21 -4.27 -5.27
C SER A 61 0.65 -3.82 -6.62
N ALA A 62 0.65 -2.51 -6.90
CA ALA A 62 0.28 -1.96 -8.19
C ALA A 62 1.20 -2.46 -9.31
N LYS A 63 2.51 -2.50 -9.05
CA LYS A 63 3.50 -3.03 -10.00
C LYS A 63 3.27 -4.51 -10.30
N VAL A 64 2.92 -5.32 -9.30
CA VAL A 64 2.58 -6.74 -9.49
C VAL A 64 1.35 -6.88 -10.41
N LEU A 65 0.30 -6.08 -10.19
CA LEU A 65 -0.88 -6.07 -11.06
C LEU A 65 -0.52 -5.68 -12.50
N GLN A 66 0.27 -4.61 -12.66
CA GLN A 66 0.73 -4.16 -13.98
C GLN A 66 1.49 -5.26 -14.71
N SER A 67 2.50 -5.86 -14.08
CA SER A 67 3.28 -6.94 -14.69
C SER A 67 2.43 -8.18 -15.00
N SER A 68 1.41 -8.45 -14.18
CA SER A 68 0.44 -9.52 -14.45
C SER A 68 -0.38 -9.24 -15.71
N THR A 69 -0.79 -8.00 -15.95
CA THR A 69 -1.50 -7.59 -17.17
C THR A 69 -0.58 -7.64 -18.39
N GLU A 70 0.63 -7.08 -18.30
CA GLU A 70 1.61 -7.09 -19.39
C GLU A 70 1.95 -8.53 -19.82
N ALA A 71 2.13 -9.44 -18.87
CA ALA A 71 2.37 -10.84 -19.17
C ALA A 71 1.18 -11.51 -19.88
N PHE A 72 -0.05 -11.15 -19.52
CA PHE A 72 -1.25 -11.64 -20.21
C PHE A 72 -1.35 -11.11 -21.64
N ASP A 73 -1.12 -9.83 -21.85
CA ASP A 73 -1.16 -9.21 -23.18
C ASP A 73 -0.12 -9.86 -24.10
N HIS A 74 1.11 -10.07 -23.61
CA HIS A 74 2.14 -10.80 -24.36
C HIS A 74 1.73 -12.24 -24.72
N LEU A 75 1.00 -12.93 -23.85
CA LEU A 75 0.49 -14.27 -24.16
C LEU A 75 -0.59 -14.23 -25.25
N ILE A 76 -1.45 -13.21 -25.24
CA ILE A 76 -2.47 -13.02 -26.29
C ILE A 76 -1.80 -12.74 -27.63
N ASP A 77 -0.81 -11.84 -27.66
CA ASP A 77 -0.07 -11.49 -28.88
C ASP A 77 0.65 -12.70 -29.52
N ILE A 78 1.13 -13.65 -28.72
CA ILE A 78 1.77 -14.88 -29.23
C ILE A 78 0.74 -15.85 -29.84
N LEU A 79 -0.50 -15.85 -29.33
CA LEU A 79 -1.55 -16.77 -29.74
C LEU A 79 -2.40 -16.26 -30.91
N ALA A 80 -2.36 -14.96 -31.20
CA ALA A 80 -3.05 -14.31 -32.31
C ALA A 80 -2.32 -14.50 -33.65
#